data_AF-A0A8T5XSW0-F1
#
_entry.id   AF-A0A8T5XSW0-F1
#
_cell.length_a   1.000
_cell.length_b   1.000
_cell.length_c   1.000
_cell.angle_alpha   90.00
_cell.angle_beta   90.00
_cell.angle_gamma   90.00
#
_symmetry.space_group_name_H-M   'P 1'
#
loop_
_entity.id
_entity.type
_entity.pdbx_description
1 polymer ?
#
loop_
_entity_poly.entity_id
_entity_poly.type
_entity_poly.pdbx_seq_one_letter_code
_entity_poly.pdbx_strand_id
1 'polypeptide(L)'
;MKKNVMFDTGANGDILLNNMKKMNIEPESIDVIVLSHYHKDHIKGLEKIIEFNNKIISTVKDKTNSDIFLVIEGFHLNRLNEDKIKAIVSNI
;
A
#
# COMPACT_ATOMS: atom_id res chain seq x y z
N MET A 1 11.48 13.49 13.07
CA MET A 1 11.96 13.33 11.67
C MET A 1 10.79 13.48 10.72
N LYS A 2 11.01 14.09 9.54
CA LYS A 2 10.01 14.15 8.46
C LYS A 2 9.88 12.77 7.78
N LYS A 3 8.67 12.43 7.34
CA LYS A 3 8.35 11.18 6.62
C LYS A 3 7.52 11.49 5.39
N ASN A 4 7.80 10.83 4.27
CA ASN A 4 7.00 10.93 3.05
C ASN A 4 5.93 9.84 3.06
N VAL A 5 4.67 10.25 2.94
CA VAL A 5 3.51 9.35 3.02
C VAL A 5 2.79 9.34 1.68
N MET A 6 2.56 8.15 1.14
CA MET A 6 1.69 7.92 0.00
C MET A 6 0.31 7.49 0.52
N PHE A 7 -0.74 8.16 0.09
CA PHE A 7 -2.12 7.83 0.46
C PHE A 7 -2.85 7.29 -0.77
N ASP A 8 -3.18 6.01 -0.74
CA ASP A 8 -3.58 5.20 -1.89
C ASP A 8 -2.55 5.16 -3.03
N THR A 9 -2.77 4.25 -3.96
CA THR A 9 -1.88 4.00 -5.09
C THR A 9 -2.62 4.03 -6.44
N GLY A 10 -3.93 4.30 -6.41
CA GLY A 10 -4.73 4.39 -7.61
C GLY A 10 -5.00 3.04 -8.29
N ALA A 11 -5.66 3.11 -9.45
CA ALA A 11 -6.11 1.94 -10.20
C ALA A 11 -5.04 1.28 -11.10
N ASN A 12 -3.91 1.95 -11.32
CA ASN A 12 -2.89 1.54 -12.30
C ASN A 12 -1.50 2.07 -11.89
N GLY A 13 -0.56 1.15 -11.68
CA GLY A 13 0.82 1.47 -11.26
C GLY A 13 1.65 2.21 -12.31
N ASP A 14 1.47 1.93 -13.60
CA ASP A 14 2.23 2.61 -14.66
C ASP A 14 1.83 4.10 -14.76
N ILE A 15 0.55 4.40 -14.57
CA ILE A 15 0.05 5.79 -14.51
C ILE A 15 0.63 6.49 -13.27
N LEU A 16 0.62 5.83 -12.11
CA LEU A 16 1.20 6.35 -10.88
C LEU A 16 2.69 6.69 -11.08
N LEU A 17 3.49 5.73 -11.54
CA LEU A 17 4.92 5.90 -11.76
C LEU A 17 5.23 7.01 -12.78
N ASN A 18 4.48 7.07 -13.88
CA ASN A 18 4.63 8.12 -14.88
C ASN A 18 4.36 9.52 -14.29
N ASN A 19 3.36 9.65 -13.42
CA ASN A 19 3.06 10.91 -12.75
C ASN A 19 4.13 11.29 -11.72
N MET A 20 4.60 10.33 -10.92
CA MET A 20 5.70 10.53 -9.98
C MET A 20 6.96 11.01 -10.69
N LYS A 21 7.32 10.38 -11.81
CA LYS A 21 8.44 10.80 -12.66
C LYS A 21 8.29 12.24 -13.15
N LYS A 22 7.10 12.63 -13.63
CA LYS A 22 6.82 14.02 -14.07
C LYS A 22 6.92 15.03 -12.92
N MET A 23 6.63 14.59 -11.70
CA MET A 23 6.74 15.40 -10.48
C MET A 23 8.14 15.35 -9.86
N ASN A 24 9.09 14.62 -10.47
CA ASN A 24 10.44 14.40 -9.96
C ASN A 24 10.43 13.82 -8.53
N ILE A 25 9.54 12.85 -8.29
CA ILE A 25 9.42 12.09 -7.05
C ILE A 25 9.85 10.65 -7.33
N GLU A 26 10.87 10.18 -6.60
CA GLU A 26 11.33 8.80 -6.68
C GLU A 26 10.44 7.88 -5.82
N PRO A 27 9.97 6.72 -6.32
CA PRO A 27 9.18 5.75 -5.54
C PRO A 27 9.85 5.31 -4.23
N GLU A 28 11.17 5.20 -4.21
CA GLU A 28 11.99 4.83 -3.06
C GLU A 28 11.99 5.89 -1.96
N SER A 29 11.61 7.13 -2.29
CA SER A 29 11.52 8.23 -1.32
C SER A 29 10.30 8.11 -0.40
N ILE A 30 9.34 7.24 -0.73
CA ILE A 30 8.16 6.99 0.10
C ILE A 30 8.57 6.16 1.32
N ASP A 31 8.22 6.63 2.52
CA ASP A 31 8.51 5.90 3.77
C ASP A 31 7.31 5.05 4.22
N VAL A 32 6.10 5.51 3.94
CA VAL A 32 4.85 4.92 4.45
C VAL A 32 3.80 4.96 3.34
N ILE A 33 3.07 3.87 3.16
CA ILE A 33 1.87 3.80 2.33
C ILE A 33 0.68 3.61 3.26
N VAL A 34 -0.34 4.43 3.06
CA VAL A 34 -1.63 4.36 3.75
C VAL A 34 -2.66 3.99 2.71
N LEU A 35 -3.34 2.85 2.88
CA LEU A 35 -4.44 2.48 2.02
C LEU A 35 -5.74 2.89 2.70
N SER A 36 -6.51 3.73 2.03
CA SER A 36 -7.81 4.17 2.51
C SER A 36 -8.74 2.97 2.64
N HIS A 37 -8.80 2.11 1.60
CA HIS A 37 -9.64 0.92 1.51
C HIS A 37 -9.29 -0.11 0.43
N TYR A 38 -9.87 -1.31 0.54
CA TYR A 38 -9.66 -2.42 -0.40
C TYR A 38 -10.62 -2.36 -1.59
N HIS A 39 -10.54 -1.29 -2.39
CA HIS A 39 -11.08 -1.27 -3.74
C HIS A 39 -9.96 -1.16 -4.77
N LYS A 40 -10.17 -1.77 -5.94
CA LYS A 40 -9.15 -1.92 -6.99
C LYS A 40 -8.60 -0.58 -7.47
N ASP A 41 -9.41 0.47 -7.44
CA ASP A 41 -9.05 1.82 -7.83
C ASP A 41 -8.18 2.57 -6.81
N HIS A 42 -7.96 1.99 -5.63
CA HIS A 42 -7.12 2.55 -4.57
C HIS A 42 -5.82 1.77 -4.36
N ILE A 43 -5.81 0.47 -4.64
CA ILE A 43 -4.69 -0.42 -4.25
C ILE A 43 -3.83 -0.92 -5.42
N LYS A 44 -4.28 -0.80 -6.67
CA LYS A 44 -3.60 -1.47 -7.80
C LYS A 44 -2.24 -0.88 -8.17
N GLY A 45 -1.95 0.37 -7.81
CA GLY A 45 -0.61 0.91 -8.00
C GLY A 45 0.44 0.34 -7.05
N LEU A 46 0.02 -0.34 -5.98
CA LEU A 46 0.90 -0.86 -4.95
C LEU A 46 1.90 -1.89 -5.49
N GLU A 47 1.45 -2.79 -6.38
CA GLU A 47 2.30 -3.82 -7.02
C GLU A 47 3.56 -3.21 -7.62
N LYS A 48 3.41 -2.07 -8.30
CA LYS A 48 4.53 -1.34 -8.90
C LYS A 48 5.38 -0.59 -7.89
N ILE A 49 4.80 -0.04 -6.83
CA ILE A 49 5.59 0.65 -5.80
C ILE A 49 6.46 -0.34 -4.99
N ILE A 50 5.94 -1.54 -4.71
CA ILE A 50 6.64 -2.57 -3.95
C ILE A 50 7.90 -3.05 -4.69
N GLU A 51 7.86 -3.16 -6.01
CA GLU A 51 9.04 -3.55 -6.84
C GLU A 51 10.27 -2.64 -6.59
N PHE A 52 10.06 -1.37 -6.23
CA PHE A 52 11.15 -0.40 -6.04
C PHE A 52 11.55 -0.20 -4.57
N ASN A 53 10.68 -0.50 -3.60
CA ASN A 53 10.88 -0.06 -2.21
C ASN A 53 10.94 -1.19 -1.17
N ASN A 54 12.12 -1.83 -1.10
CA ASN A 54 12.44 -2.88 -0.12
C ASN A 54 12.30 -2.43 1.35
N LYS A 55 12.46 -1.14 1.63
CA LYS A 55 12.43 -0.59 3.00
C LYS A 55 11.04 -0.54 3.58
N ILE A 56 10.01 -0.25 2.76
CA ILE A 56 8.63 -0.28 3.22
C ILE A 56 8.24 -1.72 3.54
N ILE A 57 8.62 -2.68 2.68
CA ILE A 57 8.40 -4.12 2.91
C ILE A 57 9.05 -4.58 4.23
N SER A 58 10.33 -4.24 4.45
CA SER A 58 11.04 -4.67 5.66
C SER A 58 10.45 -4.03 6.92
N THR A 59 10.13 -2.73 6.88
CA THR A 59 9.58 -2.01 8.04
C THR A 59 8.20 -2.55 8.46
N VAL A 60 7.37 -2.95 7.50
CA VAL A 60 6.07 -3.57 7.75
C VAL A 60 6.26 -4.96 8.35
N LYS A 61 7.05 -5.83 7.71
CA LYS A 61 7.36 -7.18 8.20
C LYS A 61 7.90 -7.16 9.63
N ASP A 62 8.85 -6.27 9.91
CA ASP A 62 9.50 -6.16 11.23
C ASP A 62 8.52 -5.73 12.33
N LYS A 63 7.49 -4.94 12.01
CA LYS A 63 6.54 -4.39 13.00
C LYS A 63 5.29 -5.24 13.18
N THR A 64 4.85 -5.96 12.15
CA THR A 64 3.56 -6.68 12.17
C THR A 64 3.71 -8.19 12.03
N ASN A 65 4.91 -8.69 11.72
CA ASN A 65 5.17 -10.09 11.39
C ASN A 65 4.21 -10.62 10.29
N SER A 66 3.79 -9.74 9.38
CA SER A 66 2.83 -9.98 8.30
C SER A 66 3.09 -9.03 7.13
N ASP A 67 2.67 -9.37 5.92
CA ASP A 67 2.94 -8.58 4.70
C ASP A 67 2.05 -7.31 4.54
N ILE A 68 1.26 -6.95 5.57
CA ILE A 68 0.18 -5.96 5.42
C ILE A 68 0.69 -4.51 5.54
N PHE A 69 0.67 -3.80 4.42
CA PHE A 69 0.72 -2.34 4.36
C PHE A 69 -0.58 -1.77 4.95
N LEU A 70 -0.46 -0.93 5.97
CA LEU A 70 -1.57 -0.37 6.77
C LEU A 70 -2.82 -0.02 5.93
N VAL A 71 -3.89 -0.82 6.10
CA VAL A 71 -5.23 -0.57 5.57
C VAL A 71 -6.05 0.11 6.67
N ILE A 72 -6.48 1.35 6.46
CA ILE A 72 -7.22 2.14 7.47
C ILE A 72 -8.72 1.81 7.50
N GLU A 73 -9.22 0.91 6.66
CA GLU A 73 -10.63 0.52 6.75
C GLU A 73 -10.98 -0.39 7.91
N GLY A 74 -11.52 0.22 8.96
CA GLY A 74 -12.51 -0.42 9.81
C GLY A 74 -13.92 -0.45 9.19
N PHE A 75 -14.24 0.38 8.18
CA PHE A 75 -15.65 0.62 7.82
C PHE A 75 -16.31 -0.51 7.00
N HIS A 76 -15.59 -1.14 6.06
CA HIS A 76 -16.09 -2.31 5.31
C HIS A 76 -15.70 -3.66 5.93
N LEU A 77 -14.66 -3.71 6.77
CA LEU A 77 -14.26 -4.93 7.48
C LEU A 77 -15.22 -5.30 8.63
N ASN A 78 -15.98 -4.34 9.17
CA ASN A 78 -16.99 -4.60 10.20
C ASN A 78 -18.08 -5.62 9.78
N ARG A 79 -18.20 -5.94 8.48
CA ARG A 79 -19.13 -6.94 7.94
C ARG A 79 -18.45 -8.26 7.56
N LEU A 80 -17.14 -8.37 7.72
CA LEU A 80 -16.34 -9.52 7.33
C LEU A 80 -15.89 -10.29 8.57
N ASN A 81 -15.91 -11.63 8.49
CA ASN A 81 -15.36 -12.48 9.54
C ASN A 81 -13.84 -12.63 9.39
N GLU A 82 -13.20 -13.13 10.44
CA GLU A 82 -11.75 -13.31 10.51
C GLU A 82 -11.18 -14.10 9.32
N ASP A 83 -11.88 -15.13 8.85
CA ASP A 83 -11.44 -15.94 7.71
C ASP A 83 -11.42 -15.15 6.40
N LYS A 84 -12.41 -14.30 6.16
CA LYS A 84 -12.43 -13.42 4.98
C LYS A 84 -11.34 -12.36 5.06
N ILE A 85 -11.09 -11.83 6.26
CA ILE A 85 -10.00 -10.87 6.47
C ILE A 85 -8.65 -11.55 6.16
N LYS A 86 -8.42 -12.76 6.71
CA LYS A 86 -7.22 -13.55 6.43
C LYS A 86 -7.05 -13.88 4.95
N ALA A 87 -8.14 -14.22 4.25
CA ALA A 87 -8.10 -14.53 2.82
C ALA A 87 -7.74 -13.30 1.95
N ILE A 88 -8.18 -12.10 2.33
CA ILE A 88 -7.80 -10.86 1.63
C ILE A 88 -6.30 -10.59 1.86
N VAL A 89 -5.86 -10.69 3.12
CA VAL A 89 -4.46 -10.50 3.51
C VAL A 89 -3.52 -11.47 2.80
N SER A 90 -3.91 -12.73 2.64
CA SER A 90 -3.07 -13.76 2.02
C SER A 90 -3.00 -13.70 0.49
N ASN A 91 -3.81 -12.85 -0.15
CA ASN A 91 -3.88 -12.70 -1.62
C ASN A 91 -3.31 -11.36 -2.12
N ILE A 92 -2.68 -10.60 -1.22
CA ILE A 92 -1.89 -9.40 -1.52
C ILE A 92 -0.42 -9.80 -1.40
#